data_AF-A0A3L6ZYL7-F1
#
_entry.id   AF-A0A3L6ZYL7-F1
#
_cell.length_a   1.000
_cell.length_b   1.000
_cell.length_c   1.000
_cell.angle_alpha   90.00
_cell.angle_beta   90.00
_cell.angle_gamma   90.00
#
_symmetry.space_group_name_H-M   'P 1'
#
loop_
_entity.id
_entity.type
_entity.pdbx_description
1 polymer ?
#
loop_
_entity_poly.entity_id
_entity_poly.type
_entity_poly.pdbx_seq_one_letter_code
_entity_poly.pdbx_strand_id
1 'polypeptide(L)'
;MSSGEITASSGARQRIRSFSAVVWVVGALILAGIAYNTYLNVGIGDNGFGILGEAEYPWREADPTVFEDRDGDTWSGTGNGVIRIPLEEHQQDPYIASLGPGSTEDDRIVLSASNVDDANDPDADREWPDLISYIRMDDRVPVLPGNGVLELWVEADGDWSLTLEKTEVEEITDGIVGGKGDAFLVYRGDAVSARFQHKGDGLFYVTIQTAGGESDRPIIESGDVNERLSWQPADGGVYFTIESDAENGAWTIDIDELATDAPVEPTPDPASPDPTPTPAALPAQPAPDTTASRPTRGTPRE
;
A
#
# COMPACT_ATOMS: atom_id res chain seq x y z
N MET A 1 -59.92 -57.34 -4.10
CA MET A 1 -58.49 -57.01 -4.26
C MET A 1 -57.99 -56.55 -2.90
N SER A 2 -57.28 -57.41 -2.18
CA SER A 2 -56.74 -57.10 -0.85
C SER A 2 -55.23 -56.98 -0.98
N SER A 3 -54.71 -55.78 -0.73
CA SER A 3 -53.29 -55.48 -0.66
C SER A 3 -52.69 -56.25 0.52
N GLY A 4 -51.94 -57.31 0.24
CA GLY A 4 -51.22 -58.06 1.27
C GLY A 4 -50.07 -57.20 1.81
N GLU A 5 -50.16 -56.79 3.07
CA GLU A 5 -49.06 -56.18 3.79
C GLU A 5 -47.86 -57.14 3.78
N ILE A 6 -46.78 -56.75 3.13
CA ILE A 6 -45.49 -57.46 3.21
C ILE A 6 -44.91 -57.13 4.59
N THR A 7 -45.33 -57.86 5.62
CA THR A 7 -44.69 -57.82 6.93
C THR A 7 -43.30 -58.43 6.84
N ALA A 8 -42.27 -57.61 6.66
CA ALA A 8 -40.88 -58.05 6.80
C ALA A 8 -40.70 -58.74 8.16
N SER A 9 -40.12 -59.95 8.16
CA SER A 9 -39.90 -60.74 9.37
C SER A 9 -39.03 -59.96 10.38
N SER A 10 -39.22 -60.22 11.68
CA SER A 10 -38.47 -59.55 12.75
C SER A 10 -36.95 -59.59 12.53
N GLY A 11 -36.44 -60.72 12.01
CA GLY A 11 -35.04 -60.88 11.63
C GLY A 11 -34.58 -59.99 10.46
N ALA A 12 -35.44 -59.77 9.46
CA ALA A 12 -35.15 -58.84 8.36
C ALA A 12 -35.13 -57.38 8.86
N ARG A 13 -36.06 -56.99 9.73
CA ARG A 13 -36.06 -55.64 10.34
C ARG A 13 -34.85 -55.41 11.23
N GLN A 14 -34.40 -56.43 11.97
CA GLN A 14 -33.23 -56.33 12.82
C GLN A 14 -31.93 -56.22 12.00
N ARG A 15 -31.82 -56.97 10.89
CA ARG A 15 -30.70 -56.85 9.94
C ARG A 15 -30.66 -55.51 9.21
N ILE A 16 -31.82 -54.97 8.83
CA ILE A 16 -31.92 -53.64 8.20
C ILE A 16 -31.53 -52.56 9.22
N ARG A 17 -31.98 -52.65 10.47
CA ARG A 17 -31.58 -51.72 11.53
C ARG A 17 -30.08 -51.79 11.84
N SER A 18 -29.50 -52.99 11.91
CA SER A 18 -28.05 -53.12 12.14
C SER A 18 -27.24 -52.63 10.95
N PHE A 19 -27.68 -52.91 9.71
CA PHE A 19 -27.00 -52.41 8.51
C PHE A 19 -27.06 -50.88 8.43
N SER A 20 -28.23 -50.29 8.69
CA SER A 20 -28.38 -48.84 8.72
C SER A 20 -27.56 -48.21 9.85
N ALA A 21 -27.50 -48.81 11.03
CA ALA A 21 -26.65 -48.34 12.12
C ALA A 21 -25.16 -48.39 11.75
N VAL A 22 -24.68 -49.45 11.10
CA VAL A 22 -23.29 -49.56 10.64
C VAL A 22 -22.98 -48.50 9.58
N VAL A 23 -23.87 -48.28 8.61
CA VAL A 23 -23.68 -47.24 7.58
C VAL A 23 -23.62 -45.86 8.21
N TRP A 24 -24.48 -45.55 9.19
CA TRP A 24 -24.42 -44.28 9.92
C TRP A 24 -23.12 -44.11 10.71
N VAL A 25 -22.64 -45.16 11.38
CA VAL A 25 -21.37 -45.12 12.12
C VAL A 25 -20.20 -44.92 11.18
N VAL A 26 -20.13 -45.66 10.08
CA VAL A 26 -19.06 -45.53 9.08
C VAL A 26 -19.10 -44.15 8.41
N GLY A 27 -20.29 -43.67 8.04
CA GLY A 27 -20.47 -42.33 7.49
C GLY A 27 -20.06 -41.22 8.46
N ALA A 28 -20.42 -41.35 9.74
CA ALA A 28 -20.00 -40.41 10.78
C ALA A 28 -18.48 -40.43 11.00
N LEU A 29 -17.84 -41.61 10.95
CA LEU A 29 -16.39 -41.73 11.06
C LEU A 29 -15.67 -41.12 9.85
N ILE A 30 -16.20 -41.29 8.64
CA ILE A 30 -15.65 -40.66 7.43
C ILE A 30 -15.81 -39.13 7.50
N LEU A 31 -16.99 -38.63 7.88
CA LEU A 31 -17.20 -37.19 8.05
C LEU A 31 -16.33 -36.60 9.16
N ALA A 32 -16.17 -37.32 10.28
CA ALA A 32 -15.26 -36.92 11.35
C ALA A 32 -13.81 -36.94 10.87
N GLY A 33 -13.40 -37.92 10.06
CA GLY A 33 -12.07 -37.99 9.46
C GLY A 33 -11.82 -36.86 8.47
N ILE A 34 -12.78 -36.54 7.61
CA ILE A 34 -12.71 -35.40 6.69
C ILE A 34 -12.62 -34.10 7.47
N ALA A 35 -13.53 -33.88 8.43
CA ALA A 35 -13.50 -32.71 9.29
C ALA A 35 -12.16 -32.58 10.02
N TYR A 36 -11.68 -33.67 10.64
CA TYR A 36 -10.39 -33.69 11.34
C TYR A 36 -9.22 -33.39 10.40
N ASN A 37 -9.20 -33.92 9.18
CA ASN A 37 -8.15 -33.64 8.20
C ASN A 37 -8.21 -32.19 7.70
N THR A 38 -9.42 -31.68 7.46
CA THR A 38 -9.66 -30.26 7.16
C THR A 38 -9.18 -29.36 8.30
N TYR A 39 -9.39 -29.75 9.57
CA TYR A 39 -8.92 -28.99 10.73
C TYR A 39 -7.43 -29.14 11.01
N LEU A 40 -6.78 -30.26 10.65
CA LEU A 40 -5.33 -30.40 10.80
C LEU A 40 -4.53 -29.54 9.81
N ASN A 41 -5.11 -29.19 8.67
CA ASN A 41 -4.56 -28.19 7.75
C ASN A 41 -4.83 -26.74 8.19
N VAL A 42 -5.48 -26.54 9.35
CA VAL A 42 -5.70 -25.22 9.96
C VAL A 42 -4.93 -25.21 11.27
N GLY A 43 -3.83 -24.45 11.34
CA GLY A 43 -2.97 -24.40 12.52
C GLY A 43 -3.75 -24.10 13.81
N ILE A 44 -3.58 -24.94 14.83
CA ILE A 44 -4.16 -24.74 16.16
C ILE A 44 -3.13 -23.95 16.99
N GLY A 45 -3.35 -22.64 17.13
CA GLY A 45 -2.72 -21.84 18.19
C GLY A 45 -3.34 -22.11 19.56
N ASP A 46 -2.63 -21.73 20.63
CA ASP A 46 -2.88 -22.10 22.03
C ASP A 46 -4.26 -21.74 22.62
N ASN A 47 -5.14 -21.05 21.90
CA ASN A 47 -6.42 -20.53 22.41
C ASN A 47 -7.71 -21.09 21.78
N GLY A 48 -7.64 -22.08 20.87
CA GLY A 48 -8.81 -22.86 20.44
C GLY A 48 -9.80 -22.16 19.50
N PHE A 49 -10.18 -22.86 18.44
CA PHE A 49 -11.18 -22.52 17.42
C PHE A 49 -11.08 -21.13 16.77
N GLY A 50 -10.37 -21.09 15.63
CA GLY A 50 -10.70 -20.21 14.51
C GLY A 50 -10.43 -18.72 14.72
N ILE A 51 -9.16 -18.36 14.89
CA ILE A 51 -8.67 -17.04 14.49
C ILE A 51 -8.01 -17.27 13.13
N LEU A 52 -8.54 -16.64 12.07
CA LEU A 52 -7.73 -16.33 10.89
C LEU A 52 -6.49 -15.62 11.43
N GLY A 53 -5.32 -16.25 11.31
CA GLY A 53 -4.16 -16.04 12.17
C GLY A 53 -3.94 -14.59 12.60
N GLU A 54 -3.70 -14.41 13.90
CA GLU A 54 -2.86 -13.31 14.37
C GLU A 54 -1.53 -13.42 13.57
N ALA A 55 -1.16 -12.54 12.64
CA ALA A 55 -1.75 -11.27 12.24
C ALA A 55 -2.14 -11.18 10.74
N GLU A 56 -3.31 -10.60 10.47
CA GLU A 56 -3.68 -10.02 9.16
C GLU A 56 -2.67 -8.93 8.71
N TYR A 57 -1.76 -8.51 9.59
CA TYR A 57 -0.80 -7.43 9.39
C TYR A 57 0.53 -7.73 10.13
N PRO A 58 1.61 -8.16 9.46
CA PRO A 58 2.84 -8.61 10.11
C PRO A 58 3.51 -7.56 11.00
N TRP A 59 3.33 -6.27 10.69
CA TRP A 59 3.86 -5.17 11.52
C TRP A 59 3.19 -5.01 12.88
N ARG A 60 2.09 -5.72 13.15
CA ARG A 60 1.45 -5.76 14.47
C ARG A 60 1.96 -6.88 15.36
N GLU A 61 2.76 -7.79 14.82
CA GLU A 61 3.35 -8.86 15.61
C GLU A 61 4.46 -8.29 16.48
N ALA A 62 4.50 -8.70 17.76
CA ALA A 62 5.51 -8.23 18.70
C ALA A 62 6.93 -8.72 18.32
N ASP A 63 7.01 -9.86 17.64
CA ASP A 63 8.24 -10.48 17.16
C ASP A 63 7.99 -11.08 15.77
N PRO A 64 7.94 -10.24 14.72
CA PRO A 64 7.65 -10.71 13.37
C PRO A 64 8.82 -11.52 12.82
N THR A 65 8.51 -12.49 11.95
CA THR A 65 9.55 -13.25 11.24
C THR A 65 10.42 -12.31 10.43
N VAL A 66 11.73 -12.30 10.69
CA VAL A 66 12.72 -11.57 9.90
C VAL A 66 13.31 -12.51 8.85
N PHE A 67 13.16 -12.15 7.58
CA PHE A 67 13.70 -12.94 6.46
C PHE A 67 15.15 -12.54 6.19
N GLU A 68 16.07 -13.45 6.54
CA GLU A 68 17.50 -13.29 6.31
C GLU A 68 18.02 -14.13 5.12
N ASP A 69 17.25 -15.14 4.69
CA ASP A 69 17.66 -16.03 3.60
C ASP A 69 17.51 -15.34 2.24
N ARG A 70 18.63 -15.20 1.54
CA ARG A 70 18.68 -14.62 0.20
C ARG A 70 19.74 -15.28 -0.66
N ASP A 71 19.43 -15.41 -1.95
CA ASP A 71 20.38 -15.76 -3.00
C ASP A 71 20.60 -14.54 -3.90
N GLY A 72 21.73 -13.85 -3.70
CA GLY A 72 22.01 -12.57 -4.35
C GLY A 72 20.95 -11.52 -3.97
N ASP A 73 20.23 -11.04 -4.97
CA ASP A 73 19.18 -10.02 -4.86
C ASP A 73 17.77 -10.62 -4.68
N THR A 74 17.68 -11.93 -4.41
CA THR A 74 16.39 -12.64 -4.25
C THR A 74 16.21 -13.13 -2.83
N TRP A 75 15.17 -12.65 -2.16
CA TRP A 75 14.68 -13.14 -0.88
C TRP A 75 13.64 -14.23 -1.10
N SER A 76 13.59 -15.19 -0.19
CA SER A 76 12.54 -16.22 -0.19
C SER A 76 12.07 -16.47 1.23
N GLY A 77 10.81 -16.84 1.36
CA GLY A 77 10.21 -17.10 2.66
C GLY A 77 8.89 -17.83 2.54
N THR A 78 8.27 -18.08 3.69
CA THR A 78 6.95 -18.68 3.80
C THR A 78 6.11 -17.80 4.71
N GLY A 79 4.92 -17.39 4.25
CA GLY A 79 4.02 -16.56 5.04
C GLY A 79 4.49 -15.11 5.18
N ASN A 80 3.97 -14.44 6.22
CA ASN A 80 4.18 -13.02 6.46
C ASN A 80 5.47 -12.74 7.26
N GLY A 81 6.04 -11.55 7.11
CA GLY A 81 7.18 -11.11 7.90
C GLY A 81 7.84 -9.84 7.35
N VAL A 82 9.11 -9.64 7.66
CA VAL A 82 9.86 -8.43 7.32
C VAL A 82 11.23 -8.75 6.73
N ILE A 83 11.61 -8.04 5.67
CA ILE A 83 12.97 -7.95 5.15
C ILE A 83 13.59 -6.66 5.68
N ARG A 84 14.81 -6.73 6.21
CA ARG A 84 15.56 -5.58 6.70
C ARG A 84 16.85 -5.41 5.91
N ILE A 85 16.99 -4.26 5.24
CA ILE A 85 18.19 -3.92 4.48
C ILE A 85 18.84 -2.69 5.12
N PRO A 86 20.07 -2.79 5.62
CA PRO A 86 20.70 -1.68 6.32
C PRO A 86 21.25 -0.62 5.35
N LEU A 87 21.40 0.62 5.83
CA LEU A 87 21.83 1.77 5.03
C LEU A 87 23.16 1.55 4.31
N GLU A 88 24.12 0.89 4.95
CA GLU A 88 25.41 0.55 4.35
C GLU A 88 25.31 -0.35 3.11
N GLU A 89 24.22 -1.11 2.98
CA GLU A 89 24.00 -2.01 1.86
C GLU A 89 23.27 -1.30 0.72
N HIS A 90 22.12 -0.68 1.03
CA HIS A 90 21.32 -0.05 0.00
C HIS A 90 21.82 1.31 -0.44
N GLN A 91 22.51 2.08 0.42
CA GLN A 91 23.12 3.38 0.08
C GLN A 91 22.12 4.39 -0.53
N GLN A 92 20.84 4.26 -0.18
CA GLN A 92 19.72 4.99 -0.77
C GLN A 92 19.54 4.77 -2.30
N ASP A 93 20.16 3.72 -2.86
CA ASP A 93 19.94 3.32 -4.23
C ASP A 93 18.50 2.80 -4.39
N PRO A 94 17.79 3.20 -5.45
CA PRO A 94 16.45 2.69 -5.71
C PRO A 94 16.49 1.25 -6.24
N TYR A 95 15.42 0.51 -5.97
CA TYR A 95 15.26 -0.87 -6.41
C TYR A 95 14.03 -1.03 -7.29
N ILE A 96 14.02 -2.08 -8.10
CA ILE A 96 12.82 -2.67 -8.68
C ILE A 96 12.52 -3.97 -7.97
N ALA A 97 11.35 -4.02 -7.33
CA ALA A 97 10.77 -5.22 -6.76
C ALA A 97 9.95 -5.97 -7.82
N SER A 98 10.19 -7.27 -7.92
CA SER A 98 9.39 -8.20 -8.74
C SER A 98 9.32 -9.57 -8.09
N LEU A 99 8.36 -10.40 -8.51
CA LEU A 99 8.36 -11.81 -8.10
C LEU A 99 9.65 -12.50 -8.55
N GLY A 100 10.18 -13.34 -7.66
CA GLY A 100 11.43 -14.05 -7.89
C GLY A 100 11.29 -15.24 -8.85
N PRO A 101 12.41 -15.86 -9.26
CA PRO A 101 12.42 -16.97 -10.20
C PRO A 101 11.57 -18.15 -9.73
N GLY A 102 10.77 -18.72 -10.65
CA GLY A 102 9.92 -19.88 -10.35
C GLY A 102 8.53 -19.53 -9.83
N SER A 103 8.22 -18.24 -9.64
CA SER A 103 6.88 -17.76 -9.38
C SER A 103 5.95 -18.01 -10.57
N THR A 104 4.65 -18.08 -10.27
CA THR A 104 3.56 -18.41 -11.18
C THR A 104 2.53 -17.29 -11.24
N GLU A 105 1.59 -17.36 -12.18
CA GLU A 105 0.51 -16.37 -12.32
C GLU A 105 -0.41 -16.29 -11.09
N ASP A 106 -0.47 -17.34 -10.28
CA ASP A 106 -1.28 -17.40 -9.07
C ASP A 106 -0.57 -16.77 -7.85
N ASP A 107 0.75 -16.54 -7.95
CA ASP A 107 1.55 -16.00 -6.86
C ASP A 107 1.36 -14.49 -6.74
N ARG A 108 1.25 -14.03 -5.48
CA ARG A 108 1.07 -12.62 -5.14
C ARG A 108 1.76 -12.32 -3.83
N ILE A 109 2.47 -11.19 -3.80
CA ILE A 109 3.04 -10.61 -2.58
C ILE A 109 2.38 -9.25 -2.35
N VAL A 110 1.90 -8.99 -1.13
CA VAL A 110 1.65 -7.60 -0.69
C VAL A 110 2.95 -7.09 -0.09
N LEU A 111 3.43 -5.97 -0.63
CA LEU A 111 4.66 -5.33 -0.18
C LEU A 111 4.32 -3.95 0.40
N SER A 112 4.77 -3.70 1.63
CA SER A 112 4.64 -2.41 2.32
C SER A 112 5.97 -1.99 2.93
N ALA A 113 6.23 -0.71 3.13
CA ALA A 113 7.46 -0.21 3.74
C ALA A 113 7.16 0.61 5.02
N SER A 114 7.96 0.40 6.06
CA SER A 114 7.96 1.32 7.20
C SER A 114 8.49 2.69 6.77
N ASN A 115 8.01 3.75 7.41
CA ASN A 115 8.70 5.04 7.37
C ASN A 115 10.11 4.89 7.99
N VAL A 116 11.03 5.82 7.68
CA VAL A 116 12.42 5.73 8.12
C VAL A 116 12.56 5.82 9.64
N ASP A 117 11.73 6.64 10.29
CA ASP A 117 11.82 6.89 11.73
C ASP A 117 11.41 5.65 12.53
N ASP A 118 10.30 4.99 12.16
CA ASP A 118 9.79 3.75 12.77
C ASP A 118 10.70 2.54 12.49
N ALA A 119 11.32 2.51 11.31
CA ALA A 119 12.30 1.49 10.97
C ALA A 119 13.56 1.59 11.85
N ASN A 120 13.95 2.80 12.22
CA ASN A 120 15.13 3.06 13.06
C ASN A 120 14.84 2.96 14.56
N ASP A 121 13.58 3.17 14.99
CA ASP A 121 13.15 3.06 16.39
C ASP A 121 12.04 1.99 16.54
N PRO A 122 12.39 0.73 16.85
CA PRO A 122 11.41 -0.34 16.99
C PRO A 122 10.51 -0.20 18.23
N ASP A 123 10.89 0.65 19.18
CA ASP A 123 10.14 0.92 20.41
C ASP A 123 9.19 2.13 20.28
N ALA A 124 9.20 2.83 19.12
CA ALA A 124 8.30 3.94 18.84
C ALA A 124 6.84 3.48 18.66
N ASP A 125 5.89 4.41 18.83
CA ASP A 125 4.50 4.19 18.44
C ASP A 125 4.43 4.09 16.90
N ARG A 126 4.71 2.90 16.36
CA ARG A 126 4.82 2.65 14.92
C ARG A 126 3.57 3.09 14.17
N GLU A 127 3.77 3.88 13.14
CA GLU A 127 2.73 4.17 12.16
C GLU A 127 2.47 2.95 11.28
N TRP A 128 1.43 3.04 10.47
CA TRP A 128 1.13 1.99 9.51
C TRP A 128 2.16 2.08 8.38
N PRO A 129 2.75 0.95 7.95
CA PRO A 129 3.62 0.97 6.80
C PRO A 129 2.83 1.36 5.55
N ASP A 130 3.48 2.08 4.66
CA ASP A 130 2.90 2.49 3.39
C ASP A 130 2.85 1.29 2.44
N LEU A 131 1.68 1.04 1.87
CA LEU A 131 1.53 0.03 0.83
C LEU A 131 2.33 0.45 -0.40
N ILE A 132 3.30 -0.38 -0.79
CA ILE A 132 4.04 -0.20 -2.03
C ILE A 132 3.21 -0.76 -3.20
N SER A 133 2.86 -2.05 -3.16
CA SER A 133 2.05 -2.68 -4.20
C SER A 133 1.55 -4.08 -3.82
N TYR A 134 0.59 -4.56 -4.61
CA TYR A 134 0.24 -5.97 -4.72
C TYR A 134 0.98 -6.57 -5.91
N ILE A 135 2.20 -7.04 -5.70
CA ILE A 135 3.09 -7.54 -6.74
C ILE A 135 2.56 -8.89 -7.26
N ARG A 136 2.34 -8.95 -8.57
CA ARG A 136 1.98 -10.15 -9.33
C ARG A 136 3.05 -10.49 -10.37
N MET A 137 2.81 -11.56 -11.12
CA MET A 137 3.63 -11.93 -12.28
C MET A 137 3.80 -10.74 -13.23
N ASP A 138 5.03 -10.55 -13.73
CA ASP A 138 5.46 -9.46 -14.61
C ASP A 138 5.41 -8.03 -14.03
N ASP A 139 4.89 -7.84 -12.81
CA ASP A 139 4.92 -6.53 -12.15
C ASP A 139 6.36 -6.14 -11.79
N ARG A 140 6.68 -4.87 -12.03
CA ARG A 140 7.97 -4.26 -11.69
C ARG A 140 7.69 -2.98 -10.92
N VAL A 141 7.94 -3.02 -9.62
CA VAL A 141 7.51 -1.96 -8.70
C VAL A 141 8.72 -1.25 -8.11
N PRO A 142 8.82 0.09 -8.23
CA PRO A 142 9.91 0.83 -7.61
C PRO A 142 9.83 0.80 -6.08
N VAL A 143 10.98 0.62 -5.44
CA VAL A 143 11.16 0.76 -4.00
C VAL A 143 12.23 1.82 -3.76
N LEU A 144 11.90 2.83 -2.96
CA LEU A 144 12.75 3.99 -2.70
C LEU A 144 13.18 4.02 -1.23
N PRO A 145 14.40 3.55 -0.92
CA PRO A 145 14.88 3.57 0.45
C PRO A 145 15.14 4.99 0.94
N GLY A 146 14.71 5.30 2.16
CA GLY A 146 15.08 6.54 2.84
C GLY A 146 16.47 6.48 3.49
N ASN A 147 16.81 7.47 4.33
CA ASN A 147 18.12 7.56 4.99
C ASN A 147 18.15 6.78 6.32
N GLY A 148 17.97 5.47 6.28
CA GLY A 148 17.93 4.60 7.46
C GLY A 148 17.84 3.13 7.07
N VAL A 149 17.41 2.27 7.98
CA VAL A 149 17.10 0.88 7.62
C VAL A 149 15.87 0.85 6.71
N LEU A 150 15.94 0.11 5.60
CA LEU A 150 14.77 -0.23 4.81
C LEU A 150 14.10 -1.46 5.42
N GLU A 151 12.90 -1.28 5.98
CA GLU A 151 12.03 -2.38 6.42
C GLU A 151 10.91 -2.59 5.40
N LEU A 152 10.92 -3.76 4.74
CA LEU A 152 9.89 -4.19 3.80
C LEU A 152 9.05 -5.30 4.43
N TRP A 153 7.77 -5.02 4.65
CA TRP A 153 6.79 -5.97 5.14
C TRP A 153 6.22 -6.77 3.99
N VAL A 154 6.30 -8.09 4.11
CA VAL A 154 5.81 -9.05 3.13
C VAL A 154 4.58 -9.73 3.71
N GLU A 155 3.49 -9.71 2.96
CA GLU A 155 2.30 -10.53 3.24
C GLU A 155 2.06 -11.50 2.08
N ALA A 156 1.97 -12.78 2.42
CA ALA A 156 1.79 -13.87 1.46
C ALA A 156 1.12 -15.08 2.14
N ASP A 157 0.28 -15.79 1.39
CA ASP A 157 -0.48 -16.94 1.92
C ASP A 157 0.35 -18.24 2.00
N GLY A 158 1.57 -18.25 1.44
CA GLY A 158 2.40 -19.46 1.31
C GLY A 158 3.87 -19.15 1.05
N ASP A 159 4.56 -20.09 0.38
CA ASP A 159 5.94 -19.90 -0.07
C ASP A 159 5.99 -18.78 -1.12
N TRP A 160 6.99 -17.91 -1.04
CA TRP A 160 7.15 -16.79 -1.95
C TRP A 160 8.63 -16.53 -2.24
N SER A 161 8.85 -15.83 -3.35
CA SER A 161 10.17 -15.35 -3.76
C SER A 161 10.03 -13.91 -4.26
N LEU A 162 10.90 -13.01 -3.77
CA LEU A 162 10.93 -11.59 -4.13
C LEU A 162 12.33 -11.23 -4.57
N THR A 163 12.48 -10.63 -5.74
CA THR A 163 13.74 -10.07 -6.21
C THR A 163 13.71 -8.54 -6.05
N LEU A 164 14.74 -7.95 -5.43
CA LEU A 164 14.94 -6.50 -5.40
C LEU A 164 16.24 -6.16 -6.13
N GLU A 165 16.12 -5.77 -7.40
CA GLU A 165 17.27 -5.40 -8.22
C GLU A 165 17.55 -3.91 -8.08
N LYS A 166 18.79 -3.52 -7.79
CA LYS A 166 19.19 -2.10 -7.86
C LYS A 166 18.95 -1.58 -9.26
N THR A 167 18.33 -0.41 -9.38
CA THR A 167 18.08 0.24 -10.67
C THR A 167 18.75 1.59 -10.75
N GLU A 168 19.23 1.92 -11.94
CA GLU A 168 19.56 3.29 -12.28
C GLU A 168 18.27 4.06 -12.59
N VAL A 169 18.25 5.35 -12.28
CA VAL A 169 17.11 6.24 -12.53
C VAL A 169 17.59 7.40 -13.37
N GLU A 170 16.86 7.71 -14.43
CA GLU A 170 17.22 8.80 -15.32
C GLU A 170 16.88 10.15 -14.66
N GLU A 171 17.89 11.02 -14.55
CA GLU A 171 17.71 12.33 -13.94
C GLU A 171 17.24 13.37 -14.96
N ILE A 172 16.17 14.09 -14.61
CA ILE A 172 15.65 15.23 -15.37
C ILE A 172 16.51 16.46 -15.03
N THR A 173 17.45 16.79 -15.91
CA THR A 173 18.41 17.89 -15.69
C THR A 173 18.06 19.17 -16.44
N ASP A 174 17.48 19.06 -17.64
CA ASP A 174 17.16 20.19 -18.52
C ASP A 174 15.76 20.79 -18.28
N GLY A 175 15.09 20.36 -17.21
CA GLY A 175 13.71 20.77 -16.89
C GLY A 175 12.64 20.16 -17.81
N ILE A 176 13.00 19.51 -18.91
CA ILE A 176 12.05 18.81 -19.78
C ILE A 176 12.60 17.43 -20.16
N VAL A 177 11.73 16.44 -20.19
CA VAL A 177 12.04 15.07 -20.62
C VAL A 177 10.84 14.51 -21.40
N GLY A 178 11.10 13.58 -22.31
CA GLY A 178 10.03 12.93 -23.04
C GLY A 178 10.45 11.56 -23.56
N GLY A 179 9.46 10.71 -23.80
CA GLY A 179 9.70 9.32 -24.15
C GLY A 179 8.46 8.61 -24.66
N LYS A 180 8.62 7.30 -24.79
CA LYS A 180 7.56 6.33 -25.08
C LYS A 180 7.78 5.13 -24.18
N GLY A 181 6.71 4.44 -23.85
CA GLY A 181 6.80 3.29 -22.96
C GLY A 181 7.00 3.72 -21.50
N ASP A 182 7.29 2.73 -20.67
CA ASP A 182 7.55 2.94 -19.26
C ASP A 182 8.87 3.68 -19.03
N ALA A 183 8.93 4.47 -17.96
CA ALA A 183 10.16 5.13 -17.54
C ALA A 183 10.20 5.32 -16.02
N PHE A 184 11.41 5.35 -15.49
CA PHE A 184 11.66 5.68 -14.10
C PHE A 184 12.65 6.84 -14.02
N LEU A 185 12.14 7.96 -13.53
CA LEU A 185 12.80 9.26 -13.62
C LEU A 185 12.95 9.87 -12.23
N VAL A 186 13.90 10.78 -12.07
CA VAL A 186 14.09 11.56 -10.85
C VAL A 186 14.36 13.02 -11.18
N TYR A 187 13.76 13.92 -10.41
CA TYR A 187 14.05 15.35 -10.44
C TYR A 187 14.58 15.79 -9.08
N ARG A 188 15.75 16.45 -9.08
CA ARG A 188 16.46 16.89 -7.86
C ARG A 188 16.58 18.40 -7.73
N GLY A 189 15.84 19.16 -8.53
CA GLY A 189 15.84 20.62 -8.45
C GLY A 189 14.79 21.16 -7.48
N ASP A 190 14.72 22.49 -7.39
CA ASP A 190 13.88 23.19 -6.41
C ASP A 190 12.41 23.35 -6.83
N ALA A 191 12.05 23.01 -8.07
CA ALA A 191 10.68 23.13 -8.53
C ALA A 191 9.75 22.13 -7.82
N VAL A 192 8.50 22.57 -7.58
CA VAL A 192 7.47 21.78 -6.89
C VAL A 192 6.27 21.45 -7.78
N SER A 193 6.39 21.69 -9.08
CA SER A 193 5.34 21.38 -10.04
C SER A 193 5.90 21.05 -11.42
N ALA A 194 5.14 20.27 -12.18
CA ALA A 194 5.43 19.97 -13.57
C ALA A 194 4.15 19.77 -14.37
N ARG A 195 4.29 19.91 -15.68
CA ARG A 195 3.25 19.61 -16.66
C ARG A 195 3.50 18.26 -17.31
N PHE A 196 2.56 17.34 -17.14
CA PHE A 196 2.57 16.00 -17.69
C PHE A 196 1.68 15.97 -18.92
N GLN A 197 2.23 15.52 -20.04
CA GLN A 197 1.53 15.47 -21.31
C GLN A 197 1.71 14.10 -21.93
N HIS A 198 0.63 13.53 -22.46
CA HIS A 198 0.65 12.33 -23.27
C HIS A 198 -0.17 12.56 -24.54
N LYS A 199 0.33 12.06 -25.67
CA LYS A 199 -0.32 12.14 -26.98
C LYS A 199 -0.37 10.76 -27.62
N GLY A 200 -1.57 10.29 -27.90
CA GLY A 200 -1.83 8.94 -28.40
C GLY A 200 -3.08 8.36 -27.78
N ASP A 201 -3.43 7.13 -28.16
CA ASP A 201 -4.60 6.40 -27.67
C ASP A 201 -4.26 5.40 -26.54
N GLY A 202 -2.98 5.26 -26.20
CA GLY A 202 -2.47 4.36 -25.18
C GLY A 202 -2.75 4.80 -23.74
N LEU A 203 -2.42 3.93 -22.79
CA LEU A 203 -2.44 4.25 -21.37
C LEU A 203 -1.30 5.22 -21.03
N PHE A 204 -1.55 6.07 -20.03
CA PHE A 204 -0.55 6.94 -19.45
C PHE A 204 -0.82 7.10 -17.96
N TYR A 205 -0.04 6.40 -17.15
CA TYR A 205 -0.12 6.47 -15.70
C TYR A 205 1.15 7.07 -15.12
N VAL A 206 0.98 7.91 -14.11
CA VAL A 206 2.10 8.57 -13.42
C VAL A 206 1.95 8.34 -11.93
N THR A 207 2.98 7.72 -11.35
CA THR A 207 3.17 7.63 -9.91
C THR A 207 4.28 8.61 -9.51
N ILE A 208 4.02 9.41 -8.47
CA ILE A 208 4.96 10.37 -7.89
C ILE A 208 5.34 9.86 -6.50
N GLN A 209 6.64 9.74 -6.24
CA GLN A 209 7.16 9.23 -4.98
C GLN A 209 8.30 10.09 -4.46
N THR A 210 8.47 10.12 -3.15
CA THR A 210 9.61 10.76 -2.47
C THR A 210 10.34 9.70 -1.66
N ALA A 211 11.66 9.85 -1.48
CA ALA A 211 12.44 8.86 -0.74
C ALA A 211 11.99 8.80 0.72
N GLY A 212 11.46 7.64 1.15
CA GLY A 212 10.93 7.45 2.51
C GLY A 212 9.64 8.24 2.82
N GLY A 213 8.94 8.74 1.80
CA GLY A 213 7.67 9.45 1.95
C GLY A 213 6.54 8.83 1.13
N GLU A 214 5.37 9.47 1.15
CA GLU A 214 4.16 8.97 0.52
C GLU A 214 4.32 8.80 -1.01
N SER A 215 3.64 7.76 -1.53
CA SER A 215 3.52 7.45 -2.95
C SER A 215 2.10 7.78 -3.42
N ASP A 216 1.97 8.63 -4.43
CA ASP A 216 0.67 8.99 -5.02
C ASP A 216 0.63 8.64 -6.51
N ARG A 217 -0.55 8.29 -7.02
CA ARG A 217 -0.79 7.98 -8.44
C ARG A 217 -1.80 8.95 -9.05
N PRO A 218 -1.41 10.22 -9.26
CA PRO A 218 -2.33 11.29 -9.63
C PRO A 218 -2.89 11.17 -11.06
N ILE A 219 -2.21 10.47 -11.97
CA ILE A 219 -2.69 10.27 -13.35
C ILE A 219 -2.93 8.78 -13.57
N ILE A 220 -4.19 8.44 -13.86
CA ILE A 220 -4.64 7.09 -14.23
C ILE A 220 -5.54 7.22 -15.47
N GLU A 221 -4.96 7.62 -16.60
CA GLU A 221 -5.71 7.99 -17.79
C GLU A 221 -5.29 7.19 -19.04
N SER A 222 -6.13 7.25 -20.06
CA SER A 222 -5.79 6.79 -21.41
C SER A 222 -6.16 7.86 -22.44
N GLY A 223 -5.45 7.88 -23.57
CA GLY A 223 -5.64 8.91 -24.57
C GLY A 223 -4.77 10.16 -24.32
N ASP A 224 -5.20 11.30 -24.86
CA ASP A 224 -4.49 12.56 -24.71
C ASP A 224 -4.59 13.11 -23.27
N VAL A 225 -3.45 13.30 -22.62
CA VAL A 225 -3.35 13.91 -21.27
C VAL A 225 -2.60 15.23 -21.35
N ASN A 226 -3.04 16.21 -20.56
CA ASN A 226 -2.35 17.47 -20.38
C ASN A 226 -2.70 18.08 -19.01
N GLU A 227 -1.94 17.67 -18.01
CA GLU A 227 -2.20 18.01 -16.61
C GLU A 227 -0.99 18.67 -15.95
N ARG A 228 -1.25 19.49 -14.94
CA ARG A 228 -0.20 20.09 -14.12
C ARG A 228 -0.36 19.56 -12.71
N LEU A 229 0.71 18.97 -12.19
CA LEU A 229 0.74 18.39 -10.85
C LEU A 229 1.74 19.14 -9.99
N SER A 230 1.55 19.06 -8.68
CA SER A 230 2.46 19.65 -7.70
C SER A 230 2.70 18.66 -6.58
N TRP A 231 3.89 18.75 -5.98
CA TRP A 231 4.32 17.87 -4.91
C TRP A 231 4.87 18.68 -3.73
N GLN A 232 5.02 18.01 -2.59
CA GLN A 232 5.70 18.62 -1.46
C GLN A 232 7.21 18.65 -1.71
N PRO A 233 7.92 19.71 -1.29
CA PRO A 233 9.38 19.72 -1.32
C PRO A 233 9.94 18.50 -0.58
N ALA A 234 10.89 17.80 -1.20
CA ALA A 234 11.50 16.60 -0.63
C ALA A 234 13.02 16.66 -0.73
N ASP A 235 13.69 16.34 0.36
CA ASP A 235 15.15 16.17 0.38
C ASP A 235 15.50 14.88 -0.38
N GLY A 236 16.41 14.97 -1.36
CA GLY A 236 16.86 13.81 -2.15
C GLY A 236 16.16 13.63 -3.51
N GLY A 237 15.12 14.41 -3.78
CA GLY A 237 14.44 14.47 -5.08
C GLY A 237 13.07 13.80 -5.12
N VAL A 238 12.37 14.01 -6.23
CA VAL A 238 11.06 13.44 -6.52
C VAL A 238 11.18 12.47 -7.69
N TYR A 239 10.65 11.27 -7.50
CA TYR A 239 10.71 10.19 -8.46
C TYR A 239 9.38 10.08 -9.21
N PHE A 240 9.48 9.85 -10.51
CA PHE A 240 8.34 9.65 -11.39
C PHE A 240 8.42 8.26 -12.02
N THR A 241 7.40 7.45 -11.79
CA THR A 241 7.22 6.18 -12.50
C THR A 241 6.14 6.38 -13.53
N ILE A 242 6.52 6.25 -14.79
CA ILE A 242 5.65 6.34 -15.95
C ILE A 242 5.34 4.93 -16.39
N GLU A 243 4.07 4.59 -16.45
CA GLU A 243 3.58 3.41 -17.18
C GLU A 243 2.89 3.91 -18.45
N SER A 244 3.34 3.47 -19.61
CA SER A 244 2.78 3.92 -20.89
C SER A 244 2.95 2.88 -21.99
N ASP A 245 1.98 2.82 -22.92
CA ASP A 245 2.09 1.95 -24.09
C ASP A 245 3.02 2.58 -25.14
N ALA A 246 4.19 1.97 -25.33
CA ALA A 246 5.22 2.45 -26.25
C ALA A 246 4.77 2.51 -27.73
N GLU A 247 3.79 1.70 -28.13
CA GLU A 247 3.28 1.68 -29.50
C GLU A 247 2.16 2.71 -29.72
N ASN A 248 1.41 3.03 -28.66
CA ASN A 248 0.17 3.79 -28.73
C ASN A 248 0.24 5.20 -28.13
N GLY A 249 1.43 5.71 -27.84
CA GLY A 249 1.59 7.11 -27.48
C GLY A 249 3.02 7.58 -27.24
N ALA A 250 3.15 8.86 -26.90
CA ALA A 250 4.38 9.49 -26.46
C ALA A 250 4.06 10.50 -25.37
N TRP A 251 4.94 10.62 -24.39
CA TRP A 251 4.76 11.52 -23.25
C TRP A 251 5.90 12.52 -23.11
N THR A 252 5.62 13.61 -22.40
CA THR A 252 6.56 14.65 -22.02
C THR A 252 6.24 15.14 -20.62
N ILE A 253 7.29 15.44 -19.85
CA ILE A 253 7.21 16.07 -18.53
C ILE A 253 8.02 17.35 -18.63
N ASP A 254 7.37 18.47 -18.35
CA ASP A 254 7.95 19.81 -18.38
C ASP A 254 7.90 20.38 -16.96
N ILE A 255 9.04 20.31 -16.27
CA ILE A 255 9.22 20.83 -14.92
C ILE A 255 9.09 22.34 -14.96
N ASP A 256 8.21 22.87 -14.14
CA ASP A 256 8.00 24.31 -14.10
C ASP A 256 9.24 25.03 -13.57
N GLU A 257 9.57 26.18 -14.15
CA GLU A 257 10.51 27.09 -13.52
C GLU A 257 9.96 27.51 -12.16
N LEU A 258 10.82 27.53 -11.14
CA LEU A 258 10.47 28.09 -9.84
C LEU A 258 9.97 29.53 -10.08
N ALA A 259 8.83 29.88 -9.49
CA ALA A 259 8.43 31.27 -9.41
C ALA A 259 9.43 32.02 -8.52
N THR A 260 10.52 32.52 -9.11
CA THR A 260 11.34 33.55 -8.49
C THR A 260 10.47 34.78 -8.36
N ASP A 261 9.89 34.99 -7.18
CA ASP A 261 9.75 36.30 -6.56
C ASP A 261 9.08 36.18 -5.19
N ALA A 262 9.83 36.54 -4.14
CA ALA A 262 9.22 37.25 -3.04
C ALA A 262 8.50 38.47 -3.63
N PRO A 263 7.30 38.85 -3.15
CA PRO A 263 6.57 39.99 -3.70
C PRO A 263 7.53 41.19 -3.77
N VAL A 264 7.80 41.68 -4.98
CA VAL A 264 8.48 42.96 -5.13
C VAL A 264 7.55 43.97 -4.46
N GLU A 265 7.89 44.40 -3.25
CA GLU A 265 7.20 45.50 -2.61
C GLU A 265 7.16 46.62 -3.66
N PRO A 266 5.97 47.13 -4.03
CA PRO A 266 5.92 48.22 -4.97
C PRO A 266 6.75 49.35 -4.38
N THR A 267 7.84 49.72 -5.05
CA THR A 267 8.63 50.89 -4.70
C THR A 267 7.64 52.04 -4.51
N PRO A 268 7.54 52.64 -3.32
CA PRO A 268 6.55 53.68 -3.07
C PRO A 268 6.76 54.78 -4.11
N ASP A 269 5.76 54.97 -4.96
CA ASP A 269 5.76 56.03 -5.96
C ASP A 269 5.82 57.36 -5.19
N PRO A 270 6.88 58.17 -5.33
CA PRO A 270 6.99 59.45 -4.63
C PRO A 270 5.89 60.45 -5.04
N ALA A 271 5.05 60.12 -6.04
CA ALA A 271 3.93 60.92 -6.48
C ALA A 271 2.56 60.51 -5.88
N SER A 272 2.48 59.47 -5.03
CA SER A 272 1.21 59.08 -4.41
C SER A 272 0.90 59.98 -3.20
N PRO A 273 -0.18 60.77 -3.20
CA PRO A 273 -0.58 61.52 -2.01
C PRO A 273 -1.10 60.54 -0.95
N ASP A 274 -0.57 60.65 0.27
CA ASP A 274 -1.02 59.92 1.46
C ASP A 274 -2.56 59.84 1.52
N PRO A 275 -3.16 58.65 1.73
CA PRO A 275 -4.54 58.60 2.16
C PRO A 275 -4.63 59.23 3.54
N THR A 276 -5.37 60.34 3.63
CA THR A 276 -5.69 60.99 4.90
C THR A 276 -6.32 59.96 5.85
N PRO A 277 -5.84 59.80 7.10
CA PRO A 277 -6.44 58.86 8.02
C PRO A 277 -7.87 59.30 8.35
N THR A 278 -8.84 58.44 8.01
CA THR A 278 -10.24 58.58 8.43
C THR A 278 -10.32 58.56 9.97
N PRO A 279 -11.01 59.52 10.62
CA PRO A 279 -11.16 59.52 12.07
C PRO A 279 -11.89 58.26 12.56
N ALA A 280 -11.35 57.64 13.61
CA ALA A 280 -11.89 56.45 14.25
C ALA A 280 -13.36 56.65 14.67
N ALA A 281 -14.23 55.74 14.23
CA ALA A 281 -15.57 55.60 14.78
C ALA A 281 -15.46 55.09 16.24
N LEU A 282 -16.27 55.69 17.13
CA LEU A 282 -16.36 55.36 18.55
C LEU A 282 -16.59 53.86 18.82
N PRO A 283 -16.11 53.32 19.96
CA PRO A 283 -16.31 51.93 20.32
C PRO A 283 -17.79 51.62 20.55
N ALA A 284 -18.25 50.50 19.97
CA ALA A 284 -19.58 49.95 20.20
C ALA A 284 -19.75 49.49 21.66
N GLN A 285 -20.92 49.79 22.25
CA GLN A 285 -21.34 49.28 23.55
C GLN A 285 -21.40 47.73 23.57
N PRO A 286 -21.11 47.08 24.71
CA PRO A 286 -21.28 45.64 24.86
C PRO A 286 -22.76 45.25 24.91
N ALA A 287 -23.11 44.16 24.22
CA ALA A 287 -24.43 43.54 24.23
C ALA A 287 -24.68 42.79 25.56
N PRO A 288 -25.93 42.70 26.05
CA PRO A 288 -26.25 42.06 27.31
C PRO A 288 -26.31 40.53 27.21
N ASP A 289 -25.91 39.90 28.32
CA ASP A 289 -25.98 38.46 28.62
C ASP A 289 -27.30 37.82 28.21
N THR A 290 -27.22 36.69 27.51
CA THR A 290 -28.33 35.73 27.44
C THR A 290 -27.84 34.34 27.83
N THR A 291 -28.14 33.99 29.07
CA THR A 291 -28.13 32.63 29.64
C THR A 291 -29.02 31.67 28.85
N ALA A 292 -28.49 30.51 28.43
CA ALA A 292 -29.27 29.30 28.19
C ALA A 292 -28.40 28.01 28.21
N SER A 293 -28.36 27.41 29.40
CA SER A 293 -28.37 25.98 29.76
C SER A 293 -27.92 24.90 28.75
N ARG A 294 -26.85 24.21 29.14
CA ARG A 294 -26.34 22.92 28.63
C ARG A 294 -27.09 21.74 29.29
N PRO A 295 -27.51 20.68 28.57
CA PRO A 295 -27.77 19.39 29.17
C PRO A 295 -26.61 18.42 28.90
N THR A 296 -25.97 18.00 29.98
CA THR A 296 -25.11 16.82 30.12
C THR A 296 -25.87 15.54 29.79
N ARG A 297 -25.29 14.65 28.98
CA ARG A 297 -25.74 13.25 28.86
C ARG A 297 -24.58 12.33 29.21
N GLY A 298 -24.77 11.57 30.28
CA GLY A 298 -23.80 10.69 30.87
C GLY A 298 -23.68 9.33 30.19
N THR A 299 -22.53 8.73 30.46
CA THR A 299 -22.15 7.32 30.29
C THR A 299 -22.98 6.40 31.20
N PRO A 300 -23.35 5.20 30.76
CA PRO A 300 -23.62 4.08 31.65
C PRO A 300 -22.42 3.13 31.70
N ARG A 301 -22.08 2.70 32.92
CA ARG A 301 -21.31 1.48 33.20
C ARG A 301 -22.26 0.29 33.17
N GLU A 302 -21.82 -0.81 32.58
CA GLU A 302 -21.88 -2.17 33.13
C GLU A 302 -20.57 -2.88 32.79
#